data_AF-A0A1H7GTP4-F1
#
_entry.id   AF-A0A1H7GTP4-F1
#
_cell.length_a   1.000
_cell.length_b   1.000
_cell.length_c   1.000
_cell.angle_alpha   90.00
_cell.angle_beta   90.00
_cell.angle_gamma   90.00
#
_symmetry.space_group_name_H-M   'P 1'
#
loop_
_entity.id
_entity.type
_entity.pdbx_description
1 polymer ?
#
loop_
_entity_poly.entity_id
_entity_poly.type
_entity_poly.pdbx_seq_one_letter_code
_entity_poly.pdbx_strand_id
1 'polypeptide(L)'
;MELYLKWLDRYERKEGEFAPVGLILCAESSREQAELLEMHKDGIMVAEYWTELPPKKQLEEKIHNILVEARDRMERNKLIE
;
A
#
# COMPACT_ATOMS: atom_id res chain seq x y z
N MET A 1 -4.72 10.39 13.69
CA MET A 1 -5.18 9.95 12.36
C MET A 1 -6.40 9.04 12.41
N GLU A 2 -6.57 8.28 13.49
CA GLU A 2 -7.75 7.44 13.73
C GLU A 2 -9.11 8.14 13.45
N LEU A 3 -9.26 9.41 13.87
CA LEU A 3 -10.48 10.20 13.59
C LEU A 3 -10.82 10.26 12.09
N TYR A 4 -9.81 10.44 11.23
CA TYR A 4 -10.01 10.55 9.78
C TYR A 4 -10.39 9.20 9.16
N LEU A 5 -9.76 8.11 9.60
CA LEU A 5 -10.13 6.76 9.15
C LEU A 5 -11.57 6.43 9.55
N LYS A 6 -11.97 6.72 10.78
CA LYS A 6 -13.35 6.54 11.25
C LYS A 6 -14.36 7.40 10.49
N TRP A 7 -13.96 8.61 10.11
CA TRP A 7 -14.79 9.49 9.30
C TRP A 7 -14.97 8.93 7.89
N LEU A 8 -13.88 8.54 7.22
CA LEU A 8 -13.93 7.91 5.89
C LEU A 8 -14.78 6.63 5.90
N ASP A 9 -14.60 5.79 6.91
CA ASP A 9 -15.35 4.55 7.07
C ASP A 9 -16.86 4.79 7.21
N ARG A 10 -17.24 5.92 7.84
CA ARG A 10 -18.63 6.27 8.07
C ARG A 10 -19.29 6.99 6.89
N TYR A 11 -18.56 7.86 6.20
CA TYR A 11 -19.16 8.82 5.26
C TYR A 11 -18.77 8.60 3.80
N GLU A 12 -17.62 7.98 3.52
CA GLU A 12 -17.09 7.85 2.16
C GLU A 12 -16.99 6.39 1.67
N ARG A 13 -17.02 5.40 2.57
CA ARG A 13 -16.92 3.98 2.20
C ARG A 13 -18.11 3.55 1.34
N LYS A 14 -17.83 3.00 0.16
CA LYS A 14 -18.85 2.48 -0.75
C LYS A 14 -19.15 1.01 -0.49
N GLU A 15 -20.29 0.55 -1.01
CA GLU A 15 -20.67 -0.85 -0.93
C GLU A 15 -19.64 -1.73 -1.66
N GLY A 16 -19.18 -2.79 -0.99
CA GLY A 16 -18.14 -3.69 -1.49
C GLY A 16 -16.70 -3.24 -1.23
N GLU A 17 -16.47 -2.04 -0.68
CA GLU A 17 -15.13 -1.62 -0.26
C GLU A 17 -14.77 -2.16 1.14
N PHE A 18 -13.49 -2.44 1.34
CA PHE A 18 -12.95 -2.78 2.65
C PHE A 18 -12.82 -1.54 3.55
N ALA A 19 -12.64 -1.75 4.85
CA ALA A 19 -12.37 -0.66 5.78
C ALA A 19 -11.11 0.13 5.35
N PRO A 20 -11.10 1.47 5.51
CA PRO A 20 -9.97 2.29 5.11
C PRO A 20 -8.74 1.99 5.98
N VAL A 21 -7.57 2.02 5.35
CA VAL A 21 -6.27 1.84 6.03
C VAL A 21 -5.48 3.13 5.98
N GLY A 22 -4.81 3.45 7.08
CA GLY A 22 -3.85 4.56 7.11
C GLY A 22 -2.47 4.04 6.71
N LEU A 23 -1.80 4.73 5.78
CA LEU A 23 -0.40 4.45 5.46
C LEU A 23 0.43 5.71 5.75
N ILE A 24 1.41 5.57 6.64
CA ILE A 24 2.38 6.62 6.93
C ILE A 24 3.72 6.20 6.33
N LEU A 25 4.27 7.08 5.49
CA LEU A 25 5.57 6.88 4.85
C LEU A 25 6.63 7.72 5.56
N CYS A 26 7.55 7.05 6.24
CA CYS A 26 8.65 7.68 6.97
C CYS A 26 9.96 7.59 6.18
N ALA A 27 10.79 8.62 6.23
CA ALA A 27 12.19 8.49 5.87
C ALA A 27 12.88 7.62 6.94
N GLU A 28 13.93 6.89 6.55
CA GLU A 28 14.62 5.88 7.37
C GLU A 28 14.95 6.34 8.81
N SER A 29 15.23 7.63 9.01
CA SER A 29 15.53 8.24 10.32
C SER A 29 14.35 8.39 11.29
N SER A 30 13.10 8.18 10.84
CA SER A 30 11.89 8.41 11.65
C SER A 30 11.24 7.12 12.17
N ARG A 31 11.82 5.94 11.89
CA ARG A 31 11.20 4.66 12.23
C ARG A 31 11.10 4.42 13.73
N GLU A 32 12.16 4.63 14.49
CA GLU A 32 12.13 4.45 15.96
C GLU A 32 11.07 5.33 16.63
N GLN A 33 10.92 6.58 16.15
CA GLN A 33 9.92 7.51 16.66
C GLN A 33 8.49 7.10 16.28
N ALA A 34 8.31 6.45 15.13
CA ALA A 34 7.02 5.96 14.68
C ALA A 34 6.60 4.65 15.37
N GLU A 35 7.55 3.76 15.70
CA GLU A 35 7.29 2.52 16.44
C GLU A 35 6.76 2.79 17.86
N LEU A 36 7.23 3.87 18.51
CA LEU A 36 6.76 4.33 19.81
C LEU A 36 5.30 4.81 19.82
N LEU A 37 4.72 5.14 18.66
CA LEU A 37 3.34 5.65 18.57
C LEU A 37 2.27 4.54 18.57
N GLU A 38 2.66 3.25 18.65
CA GLU A 38 1.77 2.06 18.68
C GLU A 38 0.66 2.03 17.60
N MET A 39 0.84 2.76 16.49
CA MET A 39 -0.23 3.05 15.51
C MET A 39 -0.75 1.83 14.75
N HIS A 40 -0.01 0.72 14.80
CA HIS A 40 -0.43 -0.56 14.22
C HIS A 40 -1.75 -1.10 14.81
N LYS A 41 -2.11 -0.69 16.03
CA LYS A 41 -3.35 -1.13 16.70
C LYS A 41 -4.62 -0.49 16.12
N ASP A 42 -4.50 0.62 15.39
CA ASP A 42 -5.64 1.41 14.88
C ASP A 42 -5.84 1.30 13.35
N GLY A 43 -5.30 0.25 12.72
CA GLY A 43 -5.39 0.08 11.27
C GLY A 43 -4.49 1.05 10.48
N ILE A 44 -3.45 1.58 11.14
CA ILE A 44 -2.45 2.43 10.51
C ILE A 44 -1.13 1.66 10.39
N MET A 45 -0.66 1.52 9.16
CA MET A 45 0.63 0.92 8.85
C MET A 45 1.67 2.01 8.63
N VAL A 46 2.82 1.86 9.27
CA VAL A 46 4.01 2.68 9.01
C VAL A 46 4.93 1.89 8.09
N ALA A 47 5.40 2.51 7.02
CA ALA A 47 6.36 1.95 6.09
C ALA A 47 7.45 2.98 5.75
N GLU A 48 8.60 2.48 5.32
CA GLU A 48 9.67 3.33 4.79
C GLU A 48 9.42 3.57 3.30
N TYR A 49 9.60 4.81 2.85
CA TYR A 49 9.61 5.09 1.41
C TYR A 49 11.04 5.05 0.90
N TRP A 50 11.22 4.47 -0.28
CA TRP A 50 12.50 4.49 -0.97
C TRP A 50 12.76 5.90 -1.50
N THR A 51 13.74 6.57 -0.91
CA THR A 51 14.25 7.87 -1.37
C THR A 51 15.05 7.74 -2.65
N GLU A 52 15.60 6.55 -2.92
CA GLU A 52 16.39 6.24 -4.09
C GLU A 52 15.75 5.12 -4.91
N LEU A 53 15.75 5.29 -6.23
CA LEU A 53 15.28 4.26 -7.15
C LEU A 53 16.35 3.17 -7.32
N PRO A 54 15.95 1.90 -7.49
CA PRO A 54 16.89 0.85 -7.87
C PRO A 54 17.53 1.18 -9.23
N PRO A 55 18.73 0.63 -9.53
CA PRO A 55 19.40 0.87 -10.80
C PRO A 55 18.46 0.62 -11.99
N LYS A 56 18.53 1.49 -13.02
CA LYS A 56 17.62 1.49 -14.18
C LYS A 56 17.32 0.09 -14.72
N LYS A 57 18.36 -0.74 -14.90
CA LYS A 57 18.23 -2.09 -15.41
C LYS A 57 17.35 -2.99 -14.52
N GLN A 58 17.54 -2.92 -13.20
CA GLN A 58 16.74 -3.71 -12.26
C GLN A 58 15.29 -3.24 -12.23
N LEU A 59 15.08 -1.92 -12.32
CA LEU A 59 13.73 -1.34 -12.40
C LEU A 59 13.00 -1.80 -13.66
N GLU A 60 13.67 -1.76 -14.82
CA GLU A 60 13.13 -2.23 -16.10
C GLU A 60 12.76 -3.71 -16.05
N GLU A 61 13.64 -4.56 -15.52
CA GLU A 61 13.38 -5.99 -15.33
C GLU A 61 12.17 -6.22 -14.42
N LYS A 62 12.07 -5.50 -13.30
CA LYS A 62 10.96 -5.65 -12.35
C LYS A 62 9.63 -5.22 -12.97
N ILE A 63 9.59 -4.09 -13.68
CA ILE A 63 8.39 -3.60 -14.36
C ILE A 63 7.94 -4.61 -15.42
N HIS A 64 8.87 -5.14 -16.20
CA HIS A 64 8.55 -6.14 -17.22
C HIS A 64 7.90 -7.38 -16.61
N ASN A 65 8.46 -7.90 -15.51
CA ASN A 65 7.91 -9.06 -14.80
C ASN A 65 6.50 -8.80 -14.28
N ILE A 66 6.28 -7.66 -13.62
CA ILE A 66 4.95 -7.26 -13.10
C ILE A 66 3.93 -7.19 -14.24
N LEU A 67 4.32 -6.67 -15.40
CA LEU A 67 3.44 -6.53 -16.55
C LEU A 67 3.06 -7.89 -17.14
N VAL A 68 3.99 -8.85 -17.20
CA VAL A 68 3.69 -10.23 -17.61
C VAL A 68 2.72 -10.88 -16.62
N GLU A 69 3.01 -10.81 -15.33
CA GLU A 69 2.15 -11.39 -14.28
C GLU A 69 0.72 -10.80 -14.31
N ALA A 70 0.62 -9.49 -14.50
CA ALA A 70 -0.67 -8.80 -14.59
C ALA A 70 -1.47 -9.28 -15.82
N ARG A 71 -0.82 -9.42 -16.99
CA ARG A 71 -1.46 -9.95 -18.20
C ARG A 71 -1.96 -11.37 -17.99
N ASP A 72 -1.14 -12.24 -17.42
CA ASP A 72 -1.52 -13.62 -17.13
C ASP A 72 -2.71 -13.70 -16.17
N ARG A 73 -2.74 -12.82 -15.14
CA ARG A 73 -3.88 -12.73 -14.22
C ARG A 73 -5.16 -12.30 -14.94
N MET A 74 -5.07 -11.33 -15.85
CA MET A 74 -6.22 -10.86 -16.62
C MET A 74 -6.76 -11.95 -17.56
N GLU A 75 -5.88 -12.68 -18.26
CA GLU A 75 -6.30 -13.79 -19.12
C GLU A 75 -6.92 -14.94 -18.30
N ARG A 76 -6.34 -15.31 -17.15
CA ARG A 76 -6.97 -16.30 -16.25
C ARG A 76 -8.36 -15.86 -15.79
N ASN A 77 -8.54 -14.59 -15.45
CA ASN A 77 -9.85 -14.08 -15.01
C ASN A 77 -10.89 -14.14 -16.14
N LYS A 78 -10.52 -13.86 -17.40
CA LYS A 78 -11.41 -13.99 -18.56
C LYS A 78 -11.84 -15.43 -18.87
N LEU A 79 -11.03 -16.43 -18.49
CA LEU A 79 -11.34 -17.84 -18.70
C LEU A 79 -12.30 -18.41 -17.63
N ILE A 80 -12.56 -17.65 -16.55
CA ILE A 80 -13.41 -18.05 -15.42
C ILE A 80 -14.79 -17.38 -15.50
N GLU A 81 -14.95 -16.33 -16.31
CA GLU A 81 -16.25 -15.71 -16.68
C GLU A 81 -16.94 -16.47 -17.81
#